data_AF-A0A161IEA1-F1
#
_entry.id   AF-A0A161IEA1-F1
#
_cell.length_a   1.000
_cell.length_b   1.000
_cell.length_c   1.000
_cell.angle_alpha   90.00
_cell.angle_beta   90.00
_cell.angle_gamma   90.00
#
_symmetry.space_group_name_H-M   'P 1'
#
loop_
_entity.id
_entity.type
_entity.pdbx_description
1 polymer ?
#
loop_
_entity_poly.entity_id
_entity_poly.type
_entity_poly.pdbx_seq_one_letter_code
_entity_poly.pdbx_strand_id
1 'polypeptide(L)'
;MRWRSALVGAVVGAAALLAPVALAPAASAHGWITNPPSRQDHCASGAVSFDCGGVKYEPQSVEAPKGSMKCSGDNAGFAILDDTSKPWPRTQIGSSVTMKWKLTAMHATSTWEYFVDGVLHRTFNDNGARPNQIVEHSLDNLPQGNHTILARWNVADTAMAFYSCVDVTVGSGGGNPTPTPTPTDPTPPGDCTGTVWDAGTAYVGGTEVTYQGHVYKAKWWTRGESPASAGQWGVWQDLGAC
;
A
#
# COMPACT_ATOMS: atom_id res chain seq x y z
N MET A 1 63.00 -41.13 45.97
CA MET A 1 61.74 -40.42 46.28
C MET A 1 61.15 -39.91 44.97
N ARG A 2 59.93 -40.33 44.62
CA ARG A 2 59.19 -39.89 43.43
C ARG A 2 58.84 -38.40 43.59
N TRP A 3 58.77 -37.63 42.49
CA TRP A 3 57.68 -36.68 42.22
C TRP A 3 57.65 -36.29 40.73
N ARG A 4 56.42 -36.14 40.24
CA ARG A 4 56.00 -35.98 38.85
C ARG A 4 55.73 -34.51 38.53
N SER A 5 55.57 -34.23 37.23
CA SER A 5 54.70 -33.17 36.65
C SER A 5 55.34 -31.78 36.50
N ALA A 6 55.08 -30.98 35.46
CA ALA A 6 54.24 -31.12 34.26
C ALA A 6 54.68 -30.10 33.18
N LEU A 7 54.55 -30.47 31.92
CA LEU A 7 54.54 -29.55 30.78
C LEU A 7 53.24 -28.73 30.82
N VAL A 8 53.34 -27.41 30.94
CA VAL A 8 52.20 -26.50 30.76
C VAL A 8 52.08 -26.21 29.27
N GLY A 9 51.14 -26.89 28.61
CA GLY A 9 50.72 -26.55 27.25
C GLY A 9 49.82 -25.32 27.28
N ALA A 10 50.25 -24.24 26.63
CA ALA A 10 49.39 -23.08 26.39
C ALA A 10 48.39 -23.40 25.27
N VAL A 11 47.13 -23.65 25.64
CA VAL A 11 46.02 -23.73 24.68
C VAL A 11 45.56 -22.31 24.40
N VAL A 12 45.85 -21.79 23.20
CA VAL A 12 45.23 -20.58 22.67
C VAL A 12 43.80 -20.94 22.28
N GLY A 13 42.84 -20.68 23.16
CA GLY A 13 41.42 -20.84 22.87
C GLY A 13 40.92 -19.70 21.99
N ALA A 14 40.66 -19.97 20.72
CA ALA A 14 39.90 -19.06 19.87
C ALA A 14 38.42 -19.10 20.32
N ALA A 15 37.99 -18.07 21.07
CA ALA A 15 36.59 -17.89 21.40
C ALA A 15 35.86 -17.37 20.15
N ALA A 16 35.12 -18.25 19.46
CA ALA A 16 34.15 -17.83 18.45
C ALA A 16 32.99 -17.13 19.17
N LEU A 17 32.94 -15.80 19.07
CA LEU A 17 31.78 -15.01 19.47
C LEU A 17 30.62 -15.34 18.53
N LEU A 18 29.79 -16.31 18.91
CA LEU A 18 28.47 -16.52 18.32
C LEU A 18 27.58 -15.35 18.76
N ALA A 19 27.54 -14.29 17.96
CA ALA A 19 26.54 -13.25 18.15
C ALA A 19 25.15 -13.87 17.89
N PRO A 20 24.19 -13.79 18.83
CA PRO A 20 22.84 -14.25 18.57
C PRO A 20 22.25 -13.43 17.43
N VAL A 21 21.82 -14.11 16.36
CA VAL A 21 21.02 -13.49 15.30
C VAL A 21 19.67 -13.13 15.92
N ALA A 22 19.51 -11.86 16.29
CA ALA A 22 18.23 -11.36 16.75
C ALA A 22 17.25 -11.39 15.58
N LEU A 23 16.26 -12.29 15.66
CA LEU A 23 15.09 -12.25 14.79
C LEU A 23 14.33 -10.96 15.12
N ALA A 24 14.32 -10.00 14.19
CA ALA A 24 13.49 -8.82 14.35
C ALA A 24 12.02 -9.24 14.40
N PRO A 25 11.21 -8.73 15.35
CA PRO A 25 9.79 -9.04 15.39
C PRO A 25 9.13 -8.55 14.10
N ALA A 26 8.31 -9.41 13.50
CA ALA A 26 7.41 -8.99 12.43
C ALA A 26 6.52 -7.86 12.95
N ALA A 27 6.31 -6.82 12.14
CA ALA A 27 5.34 -5.79 12.46
C ALA A 27 3.93 -6.33 12.19
N SER A 28 3.00 -6.11 13.11
CA SER A 28 1.58 -6.33 12.82
C SER A 28 0.97 -5.21 11.96
N ALA A 29 1.78 -4.40 11.28
CA ALA A 29 1.35 -3.33 10.40
C ALA A 29 0.85 -3.90 9.09
N HIS A 30 -0.12 -3.24 8.46
CA HIS A 30 -0.69 -3.72 7.20
C HIS A 30 -1.31 -2.55 6.44
N GLY A 31 -0.94 -2.41 5.17
CA GLY A 31 -1.48 -1.38 4.30
C GLY A 31 -0.84 -1.36 2.91
N TRP A 32 -1.52 -0.72 1.96
CA TRP A 32 -1.04 -0.58 0.58
C TRP A 32 -1.61 0.70 -0.06
N ILE A 33 -1.08 1.09 -1.22
CA ILE A 33 -1.57 2.23 -1.98
C ILE A 33 -2.74 1.82 -2.86
N THR A 34 -3.85 2.53 -2.72
CA THR A 34 -5.10 2.33 -3.49
C THR A 34 -5.31 3.37 -4.58
N ASN A 35 -4.62 4.52 -4.51
CA ASN A 35 -4.68 5.54 -5.55
C ASN A 35 -3.36 6.36 -5.64
N PRO A 36 -2.77 6.54 -6.83
CA PRO A 36 -2.95 5.67 -8.00
C PRO A 36 -2.72 4.19 -7.60
N PRO A 37 -3.46 3.23 -8.18
CA PRO A 37 -3.42 1.84 -7.75
C PRO A 37 -2.01 1.26 -7.86
N SER A 38 -1.56 0.58 -6.80
CA SER A 38 -0.28 -0.11 -6.82
C SER A 38 -0.38 -1.46 -7.55
N ARG A 39 0.77 -2.10 -7.79
CA ARG A 39 0.82 -3.45 -8.38
C ARG A 39 -0.02 -4.45 -7.57
N GLN A 40 0.10 -4.45 -6.24
CA GLN A 40 -0.72 -5.32 -5.39
C GLN A 40 -2.21 -4.93 -5.37
N ASP A 41 -2.55 -3.66 -5.55
CA ASP A 41 -3.95 -3.23 -5.69
C ASP A 41 -4.57 -3.72 -7.01
N HIS A 42 -3.82 -3.62 -8.11
CA HIS A 42 -4.21 -4.19 -9.40
C HIS A 42 -4.39 -5.71 -9.33
N CYS A 43 -3.55 -6.40 -8.56
CA CYS A 43 -3.72 -7.82 -8.29
C CYS A 43 -5.00 -8.13 -7.50
N ALA A 44 -5.25 -7.41 -6.41
CA ALA A 44 -6.40 -7.64 -5.53
C ALA A 44 -7.75 -7.25 -6.18
N SER A 45 -7.74 -6.27 -7.07
CA SER A 45 -8.93 -5.84 -7.83
C SER A 45 -9.21 -6.67 -9.09
N GLY A 46 -8.30 -7.56 -9.47
CA GLY A 46 -8.43 -8.33 -10.72
C GLY A 46 -8.20 -7.51 -11.99
N ALA A 47 -7.49 -6.37 -11.89
CA ALA A 47 -7.22 -5.47 -13.02
C ALA A 47 -6.10 -5.97 -13.96
N VAL A 48 -5.42 -7.07 -13.61
CA VAL A 48 -4.35 -7.67 -14.42
C VAL A 48 -4.81 -8.95 -15.12
N SER A 49 -4.21 -9.25 -16.27
CA SER A 49 -4.52 -10.43 -17.09
C SER A 49 -3.70 -11.68 -16.72
N PHE A 50 -3.00 -11.67 -15.58
CA PHE A 50 -2.09 -12.74 -15.15
C PHE A 50 -2.32 -13.07 -13.68
N ASP A 51 -1.97 -14.28 -13.25
CA ASP A 51 -2.11 -14.67 -11.85
C ASP A 51 -1.03 -14.01 -10.99
N CYS A 52 -1.48 -13.27 -9.96
CA CYS A 52 -0.59 -12.64 -8.98
C CYS A 52 -0.24 -13.56 -7.79
N GLY A 53 -0.75 -14.79 -7.74
CA GLY A 53 -0.53 -15.68 -6.59
C GLY A 53 -1.16 -15.12 -5.31
N GLY A 54 -0.45 -15.24 -4.18
CA GLY A 54 -0.99 -14.92 -2.85
C GLY A 54 -1.35 -13.44 -2.65
N VAL A 55 -0.61 -12.51 -3.27
CA VAL A 55 -0.75 -11.07 -3.02
C VAL A 55 -2.15 -10.52 -3.33
N LYS A 56 -2.91 -11.16 -4.23
CA LYS A 56 -4.30 -10.75 -4.55
C LYS A 56 -5.27 -10.94 -3.38
N TYR A 57 -4.96 -11.82 -2.44
CA TYR A 57 -5.78 -12.07 -1.26
C TYR A 57 -5.39 -11.21 -0.06
N GLU A 58 -4.18 -10.67 -0.07
CA GLU A 58 -3.61 -9.91 1.04
C GLU A 58 -2.68 -8.77 0.57
N PRO A 59 -3.19 -7.82 -0.23
CA PRO A 59 -2.38 -6.71 -0.76
C PRO A 59 -1.73 -5.87 0.34
N GLN A 60 -2.32 -5.86 1.54
CA GLN A 60 -1.82 -5.16 2.72
C GLN A 60 -0.53 -5.74 3.34
N SER A 61 -0.11 -6.95 2.92
CA SER A 61 0.88 -7.75 3.65
C SER A 61 2.28 -7.72 3.03
N VAL A 62 2.59 -6.81 2.09
CA VAL A 62 3.92 -6.72 1.45
C VAL A 62 4.95 -6.11 2.40
N GLU A 63 5.29 -6.88 3.43
CA GLU A 63 6.19 -6.55 4.52
C GLU A 63 7.57 -7.17 4.29
N ALA A 64 8.63 -6.41 4.54
CA ALA A 64 9.99 -6.89 4.56
C ALA A 64 10.91 -6.00 5.42
N PRO A 65 12.15 -6.41 5.75
CA PRO A 65 13.09 -5.56 6.46
C PRO A 65 13.29 -4.21 5.76
N LYS A 66 13.52 -3.14 6.53
CA LYS A 66 13.79 -1.79 6.01
C LYS A 66 14.99 -1.78 5.06
N GLY A 67 14.94 -0.90 4.06
CA GLY A 67 16.07 -0.60 3.19
C GLY A 67 16.04 -1.25 1.81
N SER A 68 15.08 -2.15 1.53
CA SER A 68 14.92 -2.69 0.18
C SER A 68 14.50 -1.60 -0.82
N MET A 69 14.85 -1.83 -2.09
CA MET A 69 14.47 -1.00 -3.24
C MET A 69 13.62 -1.77 -4.25
N LYS A 70 13.12 -2.96 -3.87
CA LYS A 70 12.25 -3.79 -4.69
C LYS A 70 10.79 -3.57 -4.36
N CYS A 71 9.90 -3.85 -5.31
CA CYS A 71 8.46 -3.73 -5.15
C CYS A 71 7.93 -4.74 -4.11
N SER A 72 8.56 -5.92 -4.03
CA SER A 72 8.28 -6.93 -3.01
C SER A 72 8.92 -6.64 -1.65
N GLY A 73 9.82 -5.65 -1.56
CA GLY A 73 10.68 -5.48 -0.39
C GLY A 73 11.74 -6.58 -0.19
N ASP A 74 12.01 -7.40 -1.22
CA ASP A 74 12.75 -8.68 -1.11
C ASP A 74 11.97 -9.81 -0.40
N ASN A 75 10.65 -9.66 -0.25
CA ASN A 75 9.79 -10.73 0.23
C ASN A 75 9.53 -11.76 -0.89
N ALA A 76 10.12 -12.95 -0.76
CA ALA A 76 9.98 -14.03 -1.75
C ALA A 76 8.53 -14.48 -2.00
N GLY A 77 7.63 -14.33 -1.02
CA GLY A 77 6.21 -14.64 -1.18
C GLY A 77 5.47 -13.71 -2.15
N PHE A 78 6.04 -12.53 -2.40
CA PHE A 78 5.47 -11.50 -3.28
C PHE A 78 6.41 -11.14 -4.44
N ALA A 79 7.34 -12.02 -4.79
CA ALA A 79 8.35 -11.80 -5.83
C ALA A 79 7.77 -11.45 -7.22
N ILE A 80 6.50 -11.82 -7.49
CA ILE A 80 5.82 -11.42 -8.73
C ILE A 80 5.72 -9.91 -8.90
N LEU A 81 5.66 -9.16 -7.80
CA LEU A 81 5.63 -7.69 -7.84
C LEU A 81 6.91 -7.10 -8.43
N ASP A 82 8.02 -7.84 -8.46
CA ASP A 82 9.28 -7.41 -9.05
C ASP A 82 9.42 -7.80 -10.53
N ASP A 83 8.52 -8.63 -11.06
CA ASP A 83 8.58 -9.12 -12.44
C ASP A 83 8.16 -8.03 -13.43
N THR A 84 9.15 -7.35 -14.02
CA THR A 84 8.96 -6.29 -15.01
C THR A 84 8.60 -6.80 -16.40
N SER A 85 8.62 -8.12 -16.64
CA SER A 85 8.14 -8.70 -17.90
C SER A 85 6.61 -8.76 -17.99
N LYS A 86 5.92 -8.63 -16.85
CA LYS A 86 4.46 -8.62 -16.81
C LYS A 86 3.89 -7.29 -17.32
N PRO A 87 2.73 -7.31 -18.00
CA PRO A 87 2.08 -6.10 -18.50
C PRO A 87 1.36 -5.34 -17.37
N TRP A 88 2.11 -4.78 -16.42
CA TRP A 88 1.56 -3.98 -15.33
C TRP A 88 0.83 -2.72 -15.88
N PRO A 89 -0.43 -2.46 -15.47
CA PRO A 89 -1.14 -1.25 -15.86
C PRO A 89 -0.42 0.02 -15.39
N ARG A 90 -0.46 1.09 -16.19
CA ARG A 90 0.08 2.41 -15.83
C ARG A 90 -1.03 3.43 -15.69
N THR A 91 -1.06 4.12 -14.56
CA THR A 91 -2.01 5.23 -14.34
C THR A 91 -1.50 6.51 -14.99
N GLN A 92 -2.33 7.17 -15.79
CA GLN A 92 -2.00 8.50 -16.34
C GLN A 92 -2.15 9.56 -15.24
N ILE A 93 -1.12 10.36 -15.01
CA ILE A 93 -1.11 11.43 -13.99
C ILE A 93 -0.45 12.71 -14.54
N GLY A 94 -0.66 13.83 -13.84
CA GLY A 94 0.11 15.06 -14.06
C GLY A 94 1.45 15.03 -13.31
N SER A 95 2.19 16.15 -13.35
CA SER A 95 3.45 16.30 -12.59
C SER A 95 3.25 16.35 -11.07
N SER A 96 2.00 16.41 -10.62
CA SER A 96 1.61 16.29 -9.22
C SER A 96 0.50 15.25 -9.07
N VAL A 97 0.55 14.48 -7.97
CA VAL A 97 -0.42 13.42 -7.67
C VAL A 97 -0.55 13.22 -6.15
N THR A 98 -1.74 12.89 -5.68
CA THR A 98 -1.96 12.45 -4.30
C THR A 98 -1.89 10.93 -4.21
N MET A 99 -0.92 10.44 -3.44
CA MET A 99 -0.77 9.03 -3.10
C MET A 99 -1.65 8.72 -1.90
N LYS A 100 -2.58 7.78 -2.03
CA LYS A 100 -3.53 7.35 -1.00
C LYS A 100 -3.25 5.93 -0.54
N TRP A 101 -2.86 5.81 0.72
CA TRP A 101 -2.75 4.52 1.40
C TRP A 101 -4.06 4.15 2.09
N LYS A 102 -4.35 2.84 2.09
CA LYS A 102 -5.34 2.21 2.96
C LYS A 102 -4.61 1.28 3.92
N LEU A 103 -4.74 1.56 5.22
CA LEU A 103 -4.14 0.75 6.28
C LEU A 103 -5.22 -0.13 6.90
N THR A 104 -4.97 -1.43 7.04
CA THR A 104 -5.86 -2.35 7.76
C THR A 104 -5.40 -2.54 9.20
N ALA A 105 -4.11 -2.32 9.46
CA ALA A 105 -3.54 -2.21 10.79
C ALA A 105 -2.61 -0.98 10.82
N MET A 106 -3.08 0.11 11.44
CA MET A 106 -2.30 1.33 11.65
C MET A 106 -1.21 1.06 12.69
N HIS A 107 0.03 1.48 12.45
CA HIS A 107 1.16 1.28 13.37
C HIS A 107 1.97 2.55 13.56
N ALA A 108 2.69 2.65 14.68
CA ALA A 108 3.61 3.77 14.91
C ALA A 108 4.54 3.90 13.70
N THR A 109 4.63 5.10 13.12
CA THR A 109 5.27 5.31 11.82
C THR A 109 6.40 6.30 11.95
N SER A 110 7.56 5.92 11.40
CA SER A 110 8.71 6.82 11.31
C SER A 110 8.58 7.68 10.07
N THR A 111 8.79 7.10 8.90
CA THR A 111 8.76 7.82 7.63
C THR A 111 7.99 7.08 6.55
N TRP A 112 7.47 7.87 5.62
CA TRP A 112 6.97 7.43 4.33
C TRP A 112 7.92 7.98 3.27
N GLU A 113 8.60 7.10 2.55
CA GLU A 113 9.56 7.47 1.52
C GLU A 113 9.00 7.11 0.15
N TYR A 114 9.11 8.04 -0.79
CA TYR A 114 8.69 7.86 -2.18
C TYR A 114 9.90 8.01 -3.07
N PHE A 115 10.16 6.99 -3.89
CA PHE A 115 11.26 6.94 -4.85
C PHE A 115 10.69 6.89 -6.26
N VAL A 116 11.26 7.66 -7.18
CA VAL A 116 10.92 7.62 -8.61
C VAL A 116 12.10 6.96 -9.32
N ASP A 117 11.86 5.82 -9.97
CA ASP A 117 12.88 5.01 -10.66
C ASP A 117 14.13 4.75 -9.79
N GLY A 118 13.90 4.49 -8.51
CA GLY A 118 14.95 4.18 -7.53
C GLY A 118 15.63 5.39 -6.89
N VAL A 119 15.31 6.62 -7.29
CA VAL A 119 15.85 7.85 -6.69
C VAL A 119 14.86 8.40 -5.67
N LEU A 120 15.32 8.71 -4.46
CA LEU A 120 14.46 9.30 -3.42
C LEU A 120 13.90 10.65 -3.91
N HIS A 121 12.59 10.75 -3.95
CA HIS A 121 11.86 11.94 -4.41
C HIS A 121 11.29 12.74 -3.25
N ARG A 122 10.68 12.07 -2.26
CA ARG A 122 10.04 12.75 -1.13
C ARG A 122 10.00 11.86 0.12
N THR A 123 10.10 12.50 1.28
CA THR A 123 9.92 11.86 2.59
C THR A 123 8.88 12.64 3.40
N PHE A 124 7.94 11.93 4.02
CA PHE A 124 7.04 12.43 5.05
C PHE A 124 7.40 11.76 6.37
N ASN A 125 7.45 12.52 7.47
CA ASN A 125 7.88 12.01 8.77
C ASN A 125 6.74 12.17 9.79
N ASP A 126 6.23 11.05 10.30
CA ASP A 126 5.17 11.00 11.31
C ASP A 126 5.73 11.10 12.74
N ASN A 127 7.05 11.17 12.90
CA ASN A 127 7.73 11.31 14.19
C ASN A 127 7.34 10.22 15.22
N GLY A 128 7.05 9.01 14.74
CA GLY A 128 6.60 7.89 15.57
C GLY A 128 5.10 7.88 15.86
N ALA A 129 4.33 8.84 15.35
CA ALA A 129 2.88 8.86 15.51
C ALA A 129 2.23 7.67 14.81
N ARG A 130 1.06 7.27 15.32
CA ARG A 130 0.20 6.29 14.65
C ARG A 130 -0.68 7.04 13.64
N PRO A 131 -0.60 6.74 12.33
CA PRO A 131 -1.38 7.41 11.31
C PRO A 131 -2.85 6.97 11.37
N ASN A 132 -3.71 7.73 10.68
CA ASN A 132 -5.09 7.32 10.43
C ASN A 132 -5.15 6.14 9.44
N GLN A 133 -6.34 5.55 9.34
CA GLN A 133 -6.58 4.41 8.44
C GLN A 133 -6.38 4.76 6.96
N ILE A 134 -6.64 6.03 6.60
CA ILE A 134 -6.35 6.59 5.30
C ILE A 134 -5.25 7.62 5.46
N VAL A 135 -4.20 7.49 4.65
CA VAL A 135 -3.08 8.43 4.61
C VAL A 135 -2.96 8.96 3.19
N GLU A 136 -2.89 10.28 3.06
CA GLU A 136 -2.75 10.95 1.77
C GLU A 136 -1.51 11.84 1.76
N HIS A 137 -0.69 11.67 0.73
CA HIS A 137 0.53 12.42 0.52
C HIS A 137 0.59 12.97 -0.89
N SER A 138 0.78 14.28 -1.03
CA SER A 138 0.96 14.90 -2.33
C SER A 138 2.43 14.85 -2.77
N LEU A 139 2.66 14.25 -3.93
CA LEU A 139 3.90 14.36 -4.68
C LEU A 139 3.74 15.46 -5.73
N ASP A 140 4.78 16.25 -5.91
CA ASP A 140 4.88 17.29 -6.92
C ASP A 140 6.16 17.07 -7.76
N ASN A 141 6.35 17.86 -8.81
CA ASN A 141 7.57 17.88 -9.62
C ASN A 141 8.00 16.49 -10.15
N LEU A 142 7.04 15.62 -10.46
CA LEU A 142 7.32 14.32 -11.07
C LEU A 142 7.85 14.51 -12.50
N PRO A 143 8.91 13.76 -12.89
CA PRO A 143 9.44 13.81 -14.25
C PRO A 143 8.39 13.31 -15.26
N GLN A 144 8.41 13.86 -16.48
CA GLN A 144 7.53 13.42 -17.57
C GLN A 144 7.95 12.06 -18.11
N GLY A 145 6.98 11.24 -18.51
CA GLY A 145 7.20 9.93 -19.10
C GLY A 145 6.70 8.77 -18.24
N ASN A 146 7.14 7.56 -18.57
CA ASN A 146 6.79 6.36 -17.84
C ASN A 146 7.74 6.17 -16.66
N HIS A 147 7.18 6.02 -15.46
CA HIS A 147 7.95 5.87 -14.23
C HIS A 147 7.35 4.78 -13.35
N THR A 148 8.17 4.21 -12.48
CA THR A 148 7.70 3.41 -11.34
C THR A 148 7.99 4.18 -10.06
N ILE A 149 6.95 4.47 -9.28
CA ILE A 149 7.07 5.04 -7.95
C ILE A 149 7.10 3.90 -6.94
N LEU A 150 8.22 3.75 -6.22
CA LEU A 150 8.29 2.89 -5.05
C LEU A 150 7.94 3.72 -3.82
N ALA A 151 6.93 3.30 -3.08
CA ALA A 151 6.61 3.84 -1.78
C ALA A 151 7.02 2.85 -0.68
N ARG A 152 7.74 3.35 0.32
CA ARG A 152 8.24 2.60 1.47
C ARG A 152 7.71 3.22 2.76
N TRP A 153 6.86 2.48 3.46
CA TRP A 153 6.33 2.86 4.76
C TRP A 153 7.19 2.24 5.86
N ASN A 154 7.98 3.05 6.56
CA ASN A 154 8.88 2.62 7.63
C ASN A 154 8.16 2.63 8.99
N VAL A 155 7.86 1.46 9.54
CA VAL A 155 7.27 1.31 10.88
C VAL A 155 8.29 1.79 11.93
N ALA A 156 7.85 2.57 12.92
CA ALA A 156 8.76 3.23 13.87
C ALA A 156 9.39 2.26 14.88
N ASP A 157 8.63 1.30 15.37
CA ASP A 157 8.96 0.45 16.50
C ASP A 157 9.40 -0.97 16.11
N THR A 158 9.60 -1.24 14.81
CA THR A 158 10.13 -2.50 14.29
C THR A 158 11.26 -2.28 13.29
N ALA A 159 11.93 -3.35 12.86
CA ALA A 159 12.91 -3.30 11.76
C ALA A 159 12.27 -3.39 10.37
N MET A 160 10.94 -3.41 10.28
CA MET A 160 10.20 -3.75 9.08
C MET A 160 9.63 -2.51 8.37
N ALA A 161 9.35 -2.65 7.09
CA ALA A 161 8.68 -1.67 6.25
C ALA A 161 7.70 -2.36 5.29
N PHE A 162 6.77 -1.56 4.77
CA PHE A 162 5.80 -2.00 3.75
C PHE A 162 6.13 -1.36 2.41
N TYR A 163 6.04 -2.15 1.34
CA TYR A 163 6.52 -1.79 0.01
C TYR A 163 5.37 -1.78 -0.99
N SER A 164 5.27 -0.70 -1.77
CA SER A 164 4.22 -0.55 -2.78
C SER A 164 4.77 0.13 -4.02
N CYS A 165 4.79 -0.59 -5.15
CA CYS A 165 5.13 0.01 -6.44
C CYS A 165 3.88 0.46 -7.17
N VAL A 166 3.92 1.66 -7.73
CA VAL A 166 2.87 2.24 -8.56
C VAL A 166 3.47 2.63 -9.90
N ASP A 167 2.96 2.03 -10.98
CA ASP A 167 3.41 2.33 -12.34
C ASP A 167 2.56 3.46 -12.92
N VAL A 168 3.22 4.51 -13.42
CA VAL A 168 2.56 5.73 -13.88
C VAL A 168 3.10 6.20 -15.23
N THR A 169 2.29 6.99 -15.91
CA THR A 169 2.73 7.82 -17.04
C THR A 169 2.41 9.27 -16.69
N VAL A 170 3.46 10.09 -16.58
CA VAL A 170 3.37 11.51 -16.27
C VAL A 170 3.32 12.30 -17.57
N GLY A 171 2.18 12.96 -17.82
CA GLY A 171 1.97 13.78 -19.02
C GLY A 171 2.39 15.24 -18.85
N SER A 172 2.61 15.93 -19.98
CA SER A 172 2.93 17.37 -20.03
C SER A 172 1.72 18.30 -19.84
N GLY A 173 0.53 17.74 -19.60
CA GLY A 173 -0.73 18.48 -19.50
C GLY A 173 -1.34 18.39 -18.11
N GLY A 174 -1.28 19.49 -17.38
CA GLY A 174 -2.07 19.72 -16.17
C GLY A 174 -1.40 20.75 -15.29
N GLY A 175 -1.97 21.95 -15.21
CA GLY A 175 -1.64 22.88 -14.14
C GLY A 175 -1.85 22.22 -12.77
N ASN A 176 -1.43 22.94 -11.72
CA ASN A 176 -1.88 22.75 -10.34
C ASN A 176 -3.23 22.00 -10.29
N PRO A 177 -3.43 20.96 -9.45
CA PRO A 177 -4.78 20.70 -9.01
C PRO A 177 -5.23 21.95 -8.24
N THR A 178 -5.82 22.91 -8.95
CA THR A 178 -6.91 23.69 -8.36
C THR A 178 -7.81 22.64 -7.71
N PRO A 179 -8.21 22.81 -6.43
CA PRO A 179 -9.05 21.83 -5.74
C PRO A 179 -10.11 21.35 -6.71
N THR A 180 -10.16 20.03 -6.92
CA THR A 180 -11.19 19.43 -7.77
C THR A 180 -12.51 20.11 -7.39
N PRO A 181 -13.18 20.83 -8.31
CA PRO A 181 -14.52 21.29 -8.02
C PRO A 181 -15.33 20.06 -7.64
N THR A 182 -16.16 20.19 -6.60
CA THR A 182 -17.21 19.24 -6.21
C THR A 182 -17.63 18.37 -7.39
N PRO A 183 -17.53 17.02 -7.31
CA PRO A 183 -17.73 16.14 -8.46
C PRO A 183 -19.04 16.48 -9.16
N THR A 184 -18.94 16.82 -10.45
CA THR A 184 -20.12 16.90 -11.32
C THR A 184 -20.53 15.47 -11.63
N ASP A 185 -21.54 15.03 -10.89
CA ASP A 185 -22.59 14.07 -11.22
C ASP A 185 -22.39 13.23 -12.51
N PRO A 186 -22.24 11.89 -12.42
CA PRO A 186 -22.39 11.05 -13.61
C PRO A 186 -23.88 11.00 -13.99
N THR A 187 -24.21 11.56 -15.15
CA THR A 187 -25.50 11.33 -15.79
C THR A 187 -25.75 9.82 -15.93
N PRO A 188 -26.87 9.28 -15.41
CA PRO A 188 -27.13 7.85 -15.42
C PRO A 188 -27.55 7.35 -16.82
N PRO A 189 -27.14 6.13 -17.22
CA PRO A 189 -27.95 5.32 -18.11
C PRO A 189 -28.87 4.43 -17.24
N GLY A 190 -30.16 4.77 -17.16
CA GLY A 190 -31.22 3.90 -16.64
C GLY A 190 -31.66 4.16 -15.19
N ASP A 191 -32.93 4.60 -15.06
CA ASP A 191 -33.98 4.28 -14.06
C ASP A 191 -33.73 4.22 -12.53
N CYS A 192 -32.50 4.37 -12.02
CA CYS A 192 -32.26 4.43 -10.58
C CYS A 192 -32.82 5.73 -9.94
N THR A 193 -33.97 5.66 -9.29
CA THR A 193 -34.47 6.74 -8.41
C THR A 193 -33.88 6.58 -7.00
N GLY A 194 -32.93 7.43 -6.61
CA GLY A 194 -32.34 7.39 -5.27
C GLY A 194 -31.17 8.35 -5.07
N THR A 195 -30.70 8.48 -3.83
CA THR A 195 -29.53 9.30 -3.49
C THR A 195 -28.27 8.68 -4.10
N VAL A 196 -27.54 9.43 -4.93
CA VAL A 196 -26.28 8.95 -5.51
C VAL A 196 -25.20 8.82 -4.43
N TRP A 197 -24.41 7.75 -4.48
CA TRP A 197 -23.28 7.58 -3.56
C TRP A 197 -22.22 8.67 -3.78
N ASP A 198 -21.74 9.23 -2.67
CA ASP A 198 -20.72 10.28 -2.62
C ASP A 198 -19.62 9.87 -1.63
N ALA A 199 -18.37 9.93 -2.08
CA ALA A 199 -17.21 9.52 -1.29
C ALA A 199 -16.97 10.43 -0.06
N GLY A 200 -17.43 11.68 -0.11
CA GLY A 200 -17.29 12.66 0.97
C GLY A 200 -18.30 12.48 2.10
N THR A 201 -19.39 11.75 1.84
CA THR A 201 -20.53 11.59 2.74
C THR A 201 -20.35 10.38 3.65
N ALA A 202 -20.65 10.57 4.93
CA ALA A 202 -20.71 9.47 5.88
C ALA A 202 -22.12 8.85 5.84
N TYR A 203 -22.18 7.54 5.63
CA TYR A 203 -23.40 6.76 5.59
C TYR A 203 -23.48 5.90 6.83
N VAL A 204 -24.62 5.92 7.52
CA VAL A 204 -24.87 5.04 8.67
C VAL A 204 -25.40 3.69 8.18
N GLY A 205 -25.33 2.67 9.03
CA GLY A 205 -25.91 1.36 8.71
C GLY A 205 -27.38 1.47 8.29
N GLY A 206 -27.74 0.86 7.17
CA GLY A 206 -29.06 0.91 6.57
C GLY A 206 -29.26 2.00 5.51
N THR A 207 -28.33 2.95 5.34
CA THR A 207 -28.48 3.97 4.29
C THR A 207 -28.35 3.37 2.90
N GLU A 208 -29.27 3.72 1.99
CA GLU A 208 -29.28 3.28 0.60
C GLU A 208 -28.78 4.38 -0.34
N VAL A 209 -28.01 3.96 -1.33
CA VAL A 209 -27.42 4.84 -2.35
C VAL A 209 -27.47 4.17 -3.73
N THR A 210 -27.46 4.96 -4.79
CA THR A 210 -27.33 4.47 -6.16
C THR A 210 -25.90 4.64 -6.66
N TYR A 211 -25.39 3.63 -7.36
CA TYR A 211 -24.07 3.67 -7.98
C TYR A 211 -24.03 2.72 -9.19
N GLN A 212 -23.61 3.22 -10.36
CA GLN A 212 -23.44 2.42 -11.59
C GLN A 212 -24.65 1.52 -11.98
N GLY A 213 -25.89 2.02 -11.85
CA GLY A 213 -27.09 1.24 -12.21
C GLY A 213 -27.48 0.18 -11.17
N HIS A 214 -27.11 0.36 -9.91
CA HIS A 214 -27.43 -0.55 -8.82
C HIS A 214 -27.78 0.24 -7.55
N VAL A 215 -28.64 -0.34 -6.71
CA VAL A 215 -28.91 0.15 -5.35
C VAL A 215 -28.02 -0.58 -4.37
N TYR A 216 -27.38 0.15 -3.47
CA TYR A 216 -26.53 -0.42 -2.42
C TYR A 216 -26.98 0.07 -1.05
N LYS A 217 -26.87 -0.80 -0.05
CA LYS A 217 -27.14 -0.49 1.35
C LYS A 217 -25.89 -0.57 2.20
N ALA A 218 -25.61 0.47 2.96
CA ALA A 218 -24.53 0.47 3.94
C ALA A 218 -24.84 -0.56 5.03
N LYS A 219 -23.92 -1.49 5.30
CA LYS A 219 -24.09 -2.49 6.36
C LYS A 219 -23.84 -1.92 7.75
N TRP A 220 -22.99 -0.90 7.84
CA TRP A 220 -22.62 -0.17 9.04
C TRP A 220 -22.10 1.23 8.63
N TRP A 221 -21.62 2.02 9.59
CA TRP A 221 -21.08 3.35 9.30
C TRP A 221 -19.90 3.26 8.32
N THR A 222 -19.92 4.04 7.23
CA THR A 222 -18.90 4.05 6.17
C THR A 222 -18.74 5.45 5.59
N ARG A 223 -17.53 5.79 5.13
CA ARG A 223 -17.24 7.04 4.43
C ARG A 223 -16.09 6.83 3.44
N GLY A 224 -16.39 7.03 2.16
CA GLY A 224 -15.40 6.95 1.09
C GLY A 224 -15.10 5.56 0.55
N GLU A 225 -15.57 4.48 1.19
CA GLU A 225 -15.55 3.14 0.59
C GLU A 225 -16.60 3.04 -0.53
N SER A 226 -16.17 2.61 -1.72
CA SER A 226 -17.04 2.54 -2.91
C SER A 226 -18.01 1.36 -2.87
N PRO A 227 -19.28 1.53 -3.28
CA PRO A 227 -20.22 0.44 -3.50
C PRO A 227 -19.75 -0.62 -4.52
N ALA A 228 -18.82 -0.28 -5.42
CA ALA A 228 -18.17 -1.25 -6.32
C ALA A 228 -17.42 -2.37 -5.59
N SER A 229 -17.07 -2.16 -4.32
CA SER A 229 -16.43 -3.16 -3.45
C SER A 229 -17.44 -3.98 -2.63
N ALA A 230 -18.73 -3.95 -2.98
CA ALA A 230 -19.77 -4.74 -2.35
C ALA A 230 -19.45 -6.25 -2.42
N GLY A 231 -19.73 -6.95 -1.33
CA GLY A 231 -19.42 -8.38 -1.18
C GLY A 231 -19.61 -8.83 0.26
N GLN A 232 -19.37 -10.11 0.58
CA GLN A 232 -19.56 -10.64 1.94
C GLN A 232 -18.80 -9.81 2.99
N TRP A 233 -17.57 -9.39 2.66
CA TRP A 233 -16.67 -8.60 3.50
C TRP A 233 -16.69 -7.09 3.22
N GLY A 234 -17.42 -6.66 2.18
CA GLY A 234 -17.57 -5.25 1.82
C GLY A 234 -18.54 -4.52 2.75
N VAL A 235 -18.36 -3.20 2.89
CA VAL A 235 -19.22 -2.33 3.73
C VAL A 235 -20.59 -2.07 3.08
N TRP A 236 -20.71 -2.32 1.78
CA TRP A 236 -21.93 -2.21 1.00
C TRP A 236 -22.53 -3.59 0.73
N GLN A 237 -23.85 -3.67 0.83
CA GLN A 237 -24.67 -4.76 0.33
C GLN A 237 -25.29 -4.32 -0.99
N ASP A 238 -25.01 -5.03 -2.09
CA ASP A 238 -25.71 -4.85 -3.35
C ASP A 238 -27.16 -5.34 -3.21
N LEU A 239 -28.12 -4.48 -3.53
CA LEU A 239 -29.55 -4.79 -3.53
C LEU A 239 -30.06 -5.12 -4.94
N GLY A 240 -29.21 -5.03 -5.96
CA GLY A 240 -29.51 -5.35 -7.35
C GLY A 240 -29.55 -4.13 -8.25
N ALA A 241 -29.73 -4.43 -9.54
CA ALA A 241 -29.78 -3.43 -10.59
C ALA A 241 -31.01 -2.51 -10.47
N CYS A 242 -30.81 -1.27 -10.88
CA CYS A 242 -31.80 -0.27 -11.23
C CYS A 242 -31.29 0.51 -12.47
#